data_AF-A0A210Q4R1-F1
#
_entry.id   AF-A0A210Q4R1-F1
#
_cell.length_a   1.000
_cell.length_b   1.000
_cell.length_c   1.000
_cell.angle_alpha   90.00
_cell.angle_beta   90.00
_cell.angle_gamma   90.00
#
_symmetry.space_group_name_H-M   'P 1'
#
loop_
_entity.id
_entity.type
_entity.pdbx_description
1 polymer ?
#
loop_
_entity_poly.entity_id
_entity_poly.type
_entity_poly.pdbx_seq_one_letter_code
_entity_poly.pdbx_strand_id
1 'polypeptide(L)'
;METLYKDVPGFRKITIVQYRHGSVVCTYAVNLDVTSHRDKTWDITLSKVQEVQKQLDYWASVNNIGALTTGYLRRNRPTENAQAQVSSRSPCMATGICPVGYVCHYTNGVTSCVHKCKDDNPCKHEAECYVDEQNNVGCRCKTSDTSVYYGDHCEHSNERLQMQSKYIILLACAGGAVLLVALICVCCLCIKRKPMEKGEYSFQ
;
A
#
# COMPACT_ATOMS: atom_id res chain seq x y z
N MET A 1 -13.55 27.64 -25.03
CA MET A 1 -12.27 27.97 -25.70
C MET A 1 -12.46 29.16 -26.63
N GLU A 2 -13.49 29.19 -27.47
CA GLU A 2 -13.77 30.34 -28.36
C GLU A 2 -14.01 31.66 -27.61
N THR A 3 -14.60 31.60 -26.41
CA THR A 3 -14.79 32.76 -25.53
C THR A 3 -13.49 33.47 -25.14
N LEU A 4 -12.35 32.76 -25.12
CA LEU A 4 -11.05 33.32 -24.73
C LEU A 4 -10.42 34.20 -25.82
N TYR A 5 -10.73 33.90 -27.08
CA TYR A 5 -10.20 34.65 -28.23
C TYR A 5 -11.21 35.64 -28.80
N LYS A 6 -12.40 35.74 -28.19
CA LYS A 6 -13.50 36.59 -28.67
C LYS A 6 -13.11 38.07 -28.79
N ASP A 7 -12.22 38.54 -27.92
CA ASP A 7 -11.76 39.93 -27.88
C ASP A 7 -10.47 40.19 -28.68
N VAL A 8 -9.97 39.16 -29.39
CA VAL A 8 -8.82 39.28 -30.29
C VAL A 8 -9.30 39.82 -31.64
N PRO A 9 -8.79 40.98 -32.09
CA PRO A 9 -9.18 41.56 -33.38
C PRO A 9 -8.89 40.61 -34.54
N GLY A 10 -9.87 40.41 -35.40
CA GLY A 10 -9.80 39.45 -36.50
C GLY A 10 -10.11 38.01 -36.09
N PHE A 11 -10.48 37.71 -34.83
CA PHE A 11 -10.86 36.35 -34.46
C PHE A 11 -12.07 35.85 -35.25
N ARG A 12 -11.90 34.69 -35.90
CA ARG A 12 -12.95 34.07 -36.71
C ARG A 12 -13.46 32.78 -36.08
N LYS A 13 -12.56 31.83 -35.82
CA LYS A 13 -12.91 30.52 -35.23
C LYS A 13 -11.69 29.77 -34.72
N ILE A 14 -11.93 28.83 -33.82
CA ILE A 14 -10.96 27.82 -33.43
C ILE A 14 -11.22 26.55 -34.24
N THR A 15 -10.16 25.83 -34.61
CA THR A 15 -10.26 24.54 -35.29
C THR A 15 -9.39 23.54 -34.56
N ILE A 16 -9.98 22.42 -34.15
CA ILE A 16 -9.22 21.33 -33.55
C ILE A 16 -8.47 20.61 -34.67
N VAL A 17 -7.15 20.63 -34.60
CA VAL A 17 -6.26 20.02 -35.60
C VAL A 17 -6.17 18.52 -35.35
N GLN A 18 -5.95 18.13 -34.09
CA GLN A 18 -5.76 16.74 -33.73
C GLN A 18 -6.03 16.51 -32.25
N TYR A 19 -6.60 15.36 -31.91
CA TYR A 19 -6.59 14.84 -30.55
C TYR A 19 -5.38 13.92 -30.35
N ARG A 20 -4.73 14.04 -29.20
CA ARG A 20 -3.66 13.12 -28.84
C ARG A 20 -4.28 11.76 -28.51
N HIS A 21 -3.72 10.67 -29.06
CA HIS A 21 -4.27 9.32 -28.91
C HIS A 21 -4.51 8.97 -27.43
N GLY A 22 -5.74 8.56 -27.11
CA GLY A 22 -6.15 8.16 -25.76
C GLY A 22 -6.26 9.30 -24.75
N SER A 23 -6.33 10.56 -25.19
CA SER A 23 -6.36 11.73 -24.30
C SER A 23 -7.45 12.73 -24.71
N VAL A 24 -7.95 13.50 -23.74
CA VAL A 24 -8.86 14.65 -23.97
C VAL A 24 -8.11 15.90 -24.47
N VAL A 25 -6.81 15.76 -24.69
CA VAL A 25 -5.91 16.83 -25.10
C VAL A 25 -5.94 16.98 -26.60
N CYS A 26 -6.11 18.21 -27.05
CA CYS A 26 -6.14 18.53 -28.46
C CYS A 26 -5.16 19.64 -28.82
N THR A 27 -4.58 19.52 -30.00
CA THR A 27 -3.92 20.61 -30.70
C THR A 27 -5.01 21.37 -31.44
N TYR A 28 -5.04 22.69 -31.29
CA TYR A 28 -5.99 23.56 -31.97
C TYR A 28 -5.27 24.70 -32.70
N ALA A 29 -5.88 25.18 -33.76
CA ALA A 29 -5.46 26.34 -34.53
C ALA A 29 -6.48 27.47 -34.33
N VAL A 30 -5.99 28.69 -34.13
CA VAL A 30 -6.81 29.91 -34.05
C VAL A 30 -6.77 30.58 -35.41
N ASN A 31 -7.92 30.70 -36.07
CA ASN A 31 -8.02 31.35 -37.37
C ASN A 31 -8.37 32.82 -37.20
N LEU A 32 -7.53 33.69 -37.77
CA LEU A 32 -7.66 35.13 -37.73
C LEU A 32 -7.89 35.66 -39.15
N ASP A 33 -8.90 36.51 -39.33
CA ASP A 33 -9.14 37.28 -40.53
C ASP A 33 -8.57 38.69 -40.33
N VAL A 34 -7.40 38.92 -40.93
CA VAL A 34 -6.70 40.21 -40.87
C VAL A 34 -6.73 40.85 -42.25
N THR A 35 -7.93 41.07 -42.78
CA THR A 35 -8.12 41.77 -44.05
C THR A 35 -8.48 43.25 -43.82
N SER A 36 -7.63 44.11 -44.38
CA SER A 36 -7.59 45.58 -44.32
C SER A 36 -6.91 46.19 -43.09
N HIS A 37 -5.93 47.07 -43.33
CA HIS A 37 -5.05 47.77 -42.37
C HIS A 37 -3.75 47.02 -42.05
N ARG A 38 -2.84 47.08 -43.04
CA ARG A 38 -1.43 46.71 -42.92
C ARG A 38 -0.81 47.36 -41.68
N ASP A 39 0.02 46.56 -41.02
CA ASP A 39 0.95 46.85 -39.94
C ASP A 39 0.31 47.09 -38.55
N LYS A 40 -0.47 48.16 -38.35
CA LYS A 40 -0.92 48.51 -36.98
C LYS A 40 -1.90 47.51 -36.37
N THR A 41 -2.82 46.97 -37.16
CA THR A 41 -3.83 46.02 -36.67
C THR A 41 -3.19 44.66 -36.38
N TRP A 42 -2.19 44.26 -37.19
CA TRP A 42 -1.46 43.02 -37.00
C TRP A 42 -0.68 43.02 -35.68
N ASP A 43 0.01 44.11 -35.35
CA ASP A 43 0.75 44.23 -34.08
C ASP A 43 -0.19 44.16 -32.86
N ILE A 44 -1.38 44.77 -32.97
CA ILE A 44 -2.41 44.73 -31.91
C ILE A 44 -3.01 43.32 -31.80
N THR A 45 -3.29 42.65 -32.91
CA THR A 45 -3.79 41.27 -32.91
C THR A 45 -2.74 40.33 -32.31
N LEU A 46 -1.48 40.43 -32.72
CA LEU A 46 -0.40 39.56 -32.25
C LEU A 46 -0.12 39.75 -30.75
N SER A 47 -0.08 41.00 -30.28
CA SER A 47 0.11 41.30 -28.85
C SER A 47 -1.03 40.76 -27.99
N LYS A 48 -2.29 40.90 -28.43
CA LYS A 48 -3.44 40.30 -27.75
C LYS A 48 -3.43 38.77 -27.79
N VAL A 49 -3.04 38.16 -28.91
CA VAL A 49 -2.87 36.70 -28.98
C VAL A 49 -1.80 36.24 -27.99
N GLN A 50 -0.68 36.95 -27.88
CA GLN A 50 0.38 36.64 -26.92
C GLN A 50 -0.08 36.85 -25.46
N GLU A 51 -0.92 37.85 -25.20
CA GLU A 51 -1.51 38.07 -23.88
C GLU A 51 -2.45 36.92 -23.48
N VAL A 52 -3.35 36.52 -24.38
CA VAL A 52 -4.22 35.35 -24.17
C VAL A 52 -3.38 34.09 -24.00
N GLN A 53 -2.30 33.93 -24.78
CA GLN A 53 -1.37 32.82 -24.63
C GLN A 53 -0.69 32.83 -23.26
N LYS A 54 -0.22 33.98 -22.77
CA LYS A 54 0.36 34.11 -21.41
C LYS A 54 -0.67 33.81 -20.32
N GLN A 55 -1.92 34.23 -20.49
CA GLN A 55 -3.00 33.88 -19.57
C GLN A 55 -3.27 32.36 -19.58
N LEU A 56 -3.22 31.72 -20.75
CA LEU A 56 -3.29 30.27 -20.89
C LEU A 56 -2.07 29.54 -20.30
N ASP A 57 -0.89 30.13 -20.39
CA ASP A 57 0.34 29.60 -19.78
C ASP A 57 0.27 29.73 -18.24
N TYR A 58 -0.36 30.80 -17.73
CA TYR A 58 -0.61 31.02 -16.30
C TYR A 58 -1.76 30.17 -15.74
N TRP A 59 -2.75 29.86 -16.57
CA TRP A 59 -3.77 28.87 -16.27
C TRP A 59 -3.14 27.49 -16.28
N ALA A 60 -2.50 27.13 -15.16
CA ALA A 60 -1.89 25.83 -14.85
C ALA A 60 -1.73 25.00 -16.12
N SER A 61 -0.80 25.43 -16.97
CA SER A 61 -0.70 24.86 -18.30
C SER A 61 -0.66 23.36 -18.10
N VAL A 62 -1.47 22.65 -18.87
CA VAL A 62 -1.43 21.20 -18.90
C VAL A 62 -0.06 20.74 -19.43
N ASN A 63 1.00 21.57 -19.52
CA ASN A 63 2.36 21.18 -19.90
C ASN A 63 3.02 20.15 -18.95
N ASN A 64 2.28 19.58 -18.00
CA ASN A 64 2.56 18.31 -17.33
C ASN A 64 1.54 17.18 -17.65
N ILE A 65 1.04 17.04 -18.89
CA ILE A 65 0.21 15.85 -19.28
C ILE A 65 1.02 14.56 -19.30
N GLY A 66 2.36 14.64 -19.30
CA GLY A 66 3.19 13.48 -18.95
C GLY A 66 2.90 12.97 -17.53
N ALA A 67 2.35 13.83 -16.67
CA ALA A 67 2.00 13.53 -15.29
C ALA A 67 0.54 13.12 -15.11
N LEU A 68 -0.41 13.41 -16.01
CA LEU A 68 -1.85 13.06 -15.87
C LEU A 68 -2.17 11.56 -16.05
N THR A 69 -1.36 10.67 -15.49
CA THR A 69 -1.89 9.38 -15.08
C THR A 69 -2.93 9.61 -13.99
N THR A 70 -3.96 8.77 -13.94
CA THR A 70 -4.95 8.74 -12.84
C THR A 70 -4.26 8.74 -11.46
N GLY A 71 -3.06 8.17 -11.37
CA GLY A 71 -2.21 8.15 -10.17
C GLY A 71 -1.63 9.50 -9.73
N TYR A 72 -1.45 10.48 -10.61
CA TYR A 72 -0.98 11.83 -10.25
C TYR A 72 -2.12 12.74 -9.85
N LEU A 73 -3.24 12.69 -10.58
CA LEU A 73 -4.48 13.37 -10.16
C LEU A 73 -4.94 12.87 -8.80
N ARG A 74 -4.85 11.56 -8.53
CA ARG A 74 -5.14 10.98 -7.20
C ARG A 74 -4.16 11.46 -6.12
N ARG A 75 -2.91 11.76 -6.49
CA ARG A 75 -1.86 12.17 -5.54
C ARG A 75 -1.85 13.66 -5.23
N ASN A 76 -2.09 14.52 -6.21
CA ASN A 76 -1.78 15.95 -6.10
C ASN A 76 -3.01 16.86 -6.07
N ARG A 77 -4.16 16.40 -6.57
CA ARG A 77 -5.43 17.14 -6.49
C ARG A 77 -5.84 17.48 -5.05
N PRO A 78 -5.60 16.62 -4.04
CA PRO A 78 -5.88 16.99 -2.66
C PRO A 78 -4.95 18.07 -2.13
N THR A 79 -3.69 18.06 -2.54
CA THR A 79 -2.65 19.04 -2.17
C THR A 79 -2.95 20.42 -2.75
N GLU A 80 -3.46 20.46 -3.98
CA GLU A 80 -3.91 21.69 -4.66
C GLU A 80 -5.19 22.24 -4.02
N ASN A 81 -6.17 21.39 -3.70
CA ASN A 81 -7.38 21.78 -2.96
C ASN A 81 -7.05 22.26 -1.54
N ALA A 82 -6.02 21.67 -0.91
CA ALA A 82 -5.52 22.07 0.39
C ALA A 82 -4.89 23.47 0.39
N GLN A 83 -4.07 23.78 -0.61
CA GLN A 83 -3.50 25.13 -0.75
C GLN A 83 -4.58 26.19 -1.00
N ALA A 84 -5.65 25.85 -1.73
CA ALA A 84 -6.76 26.76 -1.98
C ALA A 84 -7.64 27.02 -0.74
N GLN A 85 -7.72 26.06 0.20
CA GLN A 85 -8.55 26.19 1.41
C GLN A 85 -7.80 26.76 2.63
N VAL A 86 -6.47 26.75 2.62
CA VAL A 86 -5.65 27.01 3.82
C VAL A 86 -4.83 28.29 3.68
N SER A 87 -5.51 29.43 3.69
CA SER A 87 -4.87 30.76 3.64
C SER A 87 -4.30 31.24 4.99
N SER A 88 -4.23 30.41 6.04
CA SER A 88 -3.56 30.83 7.30
C SER A 88 -3.17 29.74 8.32
N ARG A 89 -3.49 28.44 8.14
CA ARG A 89 -3.23 27.41 9.17
C ARG A 89 -2.80 26.07 8.59
N SER A 90 -1.50 25.75 8.63
CA SER A 90 -0.89 24.44 8.29
C SER A 90 -1.58 23.65 7.16
N PRO A 91 -0.96 23.53 5.97
CA PRO A 91 -1.52 22.78 4.84
C PRO A 91 -2.19 21.45 5.27
N CYS A 92 -1.56 20.68 6.16
CA CYS A 92 -2.06 19.41 6.70
C CYS A 92 -3.47 19.40 7.32
N MET A 93 -4.09 20.56 7.60
CA MET A 93 -5.48 20.63 8.03
C MET A 93 -6.47 20.27 6.91
N ALA A 94 -6.04 20.33 5.66
CA ALA A 94 -6.87 19.96 4.53
C ALA A 94 -6.90 18.45 4.30
N THR A 95 -8.05 17.96 3.82
CA THR A 95 -8.26 16.54 3.58
C THR A 95 -7.52 16.05 2.33
N GLY A 96 -6.84 14.92 2.45
CA GLY A 96 -6.30 14.15 1.33
C GLY A 96 -4.90 14.51 0.86
N ILE A 97 -4.21 15.47 1.48
CA ILE A 97 -2.86 15.94 1.07
C ILE A 97 -1.86 14.82 0.83
N CYS A 98 -1.91 13.80 1.68
CA CYS A 98 -1.04 12.65 1.56
C CYS A 98 -1.81 11.45 1.00
N PRO A 99 -1.15 10.59 0.20
CA PRO A 99 -1.76 9.36 -0.28
C PRO A 99 -2.11 8.43 0.89
N VAL A 100 -3.00 7.46 0.62
CA VAL A 100 -3.34 6.39 1.58
C VAL A 100 -2.05 5.74 2.10
N GLY A 101 -2.00 5.53 3.42
CA GLY A 101 -0.82 5.02 4.12
C GLY A 101 0.18 6.08 4.61
N TYR A 102 -0.06 7.36 4.35
CA TYR A 102 0.82 8.46 4.75
C TYR A 102 0.10 9.48 5.65
N VAL A 103 0.88 10.10 6.54
CA VAL A 103 0.47 11.18 7.45
C VAL A 103 1.16 12.48 7.02
N CYS A 104 0.41 13.57 7.06
CA CYS A 104 0.92 14.88 6.72
C CYS A 104 1.61 15.51 7.94
N HIS A 105 2.87 15.90 7.76
CA HIS A 105 3.63 16.70 8.71
C HIS A 105 3.88 18.08 8.12
N TYR A 106 3.67 19.11 8.93
CA TYR A 106 4.00 20.49 8.58
C TYR A 106 4.98 21.03 9.59
N THR A 107 6.21 21.29 9.15
CA THR A 107 7.30 21.76 10.01
C THR A 107 8.09 22.84 9.29
N ASN A 108 8.32 23.98 9.95
CA ASN A 108 9.09 25.11 9.41
C ASN A 108 8.63 25.59 8.02
N GLY A 109 7.32 25.60 7.76
CA GLY A 109 6.77 26.05 6.47
C GLY A 109 6.80 24.99 5.36
N VAL A 110 7.34 23.79 5.63
CA VAL A 110 7.43 22.70 4.66
C VAL A 110 6.42 21.61 5.00
N THR A 111 5.68 21.15 3.99
CA THR A 111 4.77 20.01 4.11
C THR A 111 5.46 18.74 3.62
N SER A 112 5.43 17.68 4.42
CA SER A 112 5.95 16.37 4.06
C SER A 112 4.94 15.28 4.36
N CYS A 113 4.93 14.23 3.54
CA CYS A 113 4.12 13.04 3.76
C CYS A 113 5.02 11.91 4.24
N VAL A 114 4.81 11.46 5.47
CA VAL A 114 5.57 10.37 6.08
C VAL A 114 4.69 9.12 6.13
N HIS A 115 5.24 7.98 5.75
CA HIS A 115 4.51 6.72 5.79
C HIS A 115 4.15 6.36 7.24
N LYS A 116 2.92 5.92 7.51
CA LYS A 116 2.43 5.62 8.88
C LYS A 116 3.36 4.67 9.65
N CYS A 117 3.94 3.70 8.96
CA CYS A 117 4.86 2.73 9.53
C CYS A 117 6.30 3.23 9.78
N LYS A 118 6.65 4.48 9.45
CA LYS A 118 8.04 4.95 9.57
C LYS A 118 8.34 5.47 10.97
N ASP A 119 7.55 6.44 11.43
CA ASP A 119 7.83 7.18 12.67
C ASP A 119 7.00 6.68 13.86
N ASP A 120 5.84 6.05 13.60
CA ASP A 120 4.92 5.54 14.62
C ASP A 120 4.54 4.09 14.32
N ASN A 121 5.53 3.20 14.23
CA ASN A 121 5.31 1.78 13.99
C ASN A 121 4.81 1.08 15.27
N PRO A 122 3.54 0.64 15.34
CA PRO A 122 3.03 -0.04 16.53
C PRO A 122 3.54 -1.49 16.65
N CYS A 123 4.06 -2.06 15.56
CA CYS A 123 4.42 -3.47 15.49
C CYS A 123 5.67 -3.82 16.32
N LYS A 124 5.60 -4.94 17.05
CA LYS A 124 6.69 -5.46 17.89
C LYS A 124 7.46 -6.59 17.21
N HIS A 125 8.60 -6.97 17.79
CA HIS A 125 9.40 -8.13 17.38
C HIS A 125 9.77 -8.15 15.89
N GLU A 126 10.16 -7.00 15.34
CA GLU A 126 10.53 -6.83 13.92
C GLU A 126 9.45 -7.29 12.92
N ALA A 127 8.18 -7.26 13.34
CA ALA A 127 7.04 -7.52 12.47
C ALA A 127 6.94 -6.47 11.35
N GLU A 128 6.43 -6.89 10.21
CA GLU A 128 6.29 -6.04 9.04
C GLU A 128 5.02 -5.19 9.18
N CYS A 129 5.20 -3.88 9.30
CA CYS A 129 4.10 -2.93 9.33
C CYS A 129 3.57 -2.66 7.93
N TYR A 130 2.25 -2.72 7.76
CA TYR A 130 1.57 -2.42 6.52
C TYR A 130 0.36 -1.51 6.77
N VAL A 131 -0.17 -0.92 5.70
CA VAL A 131 -1.41 -0.14 5.73
C VAL A 131 -2.43 -0.81 4.81
N ASP A 132 -3.62 -1.06 5.32
CA ASP A 132 -4.71 -1.68 4.55
C ASP A 132 -5.38 -0.70 3.57
N GLU A 133 -6.32 -1.21 2.77
CA GLU A 133 -7.07 -0.40 1.80
C GLU A 133 -7.99 0.63 2.46
N GLN A 134 -8.38 0.39 3.73
CA GLN A 134 -9.18 1.26 4.58
C GLN A 134 -8.31 2.31 5.33
N ASN A 135 -7.01 2.38 5.04
CA ASN A 135 -6.04 3.29 5.66
C ASN A 135 -5.74 3.01 7.15
N ASN A 136 -6.00 1.80 7.65
CA ASN A 136 -5.59 1.36 8.99
C ASN A 136 -4.20 0.74 8.97
N VAL A 137 -3.47 0.91 10.07
CA VAL A 137 -2.14 0.29 10.25
C VAL A 137 -2.33 -1.12 10.79
N GLY A 138 -1.68 -2.10 10.15
CA GLY A 138 -1.66 -3.49 10.59
C GLY A 138 -0.24 -4.04 10.68
N CYS A 139 -0.10 -5.16 11.39
CA CYS A 139 1.18 -5.84 11.61
C CYS A 139 1.15 -7.26 11.04
N ARG A 140 2.16 -7.62 10.26
CA ARG A 140 2.40 -9.00 9.82
C ARG A 140 3.45 -9.62 10.73
N CYS A 141 3.00 -10.49 11.62
CA CYS A 141 3.86 -11.17 12.56
C CYS A 141 4.75 -12.17 11.82
N LYS A 142 6.06 -12.03 12.00
CA LYS A 142 7.03 -13.01 11.51
C LYS A 142 6.93 -14.28 12.35
N THR A 143 7.13 -15.42 11.72
CA THR A 143 7.38 -16.68 12.43
C THR A 143 8.89 -16.90 12.47
N SER A 144 9.44 -17.12 13.65
CA SER A 144 10.80 -17.61 13.81
C SER A 144 10.79 -19.14 13.96
N ASP A 145 11.97 -19.76 13.89
CA ASP A 145 12.12 -21.21 14.09
C ASP A 145 11.66 -21.65 15.49
N THR A 146 11.79 -20.76 16.48
CA THR A 146 11.54 -21.03 17.90
C THR A 146 10.26 -20.39 18.43
N SER A 147 9.72 -19.37 17.77
CA SER A 147 8.61 -18.57 18.32
C SER A 147 7.62 -18.16 17.24
N VAL A 148 6.34 -18.27 17.57
CA VAL A 148 5.23 -17.75 16.77
C VAL A 148 4.67 -16.52 17.48
N TYR A 149 4.74 -15.37 16.82
CA TYR A 149 4.21 -14.11 17.33
C TYR A 149 2.77 -13.90 16.83
N TYR A 150 1.91 -13.37 17.69
CA TYR A 150 0.48 -13.12 17.41
C TYR A 150 -0.06 -11.93 18.22
N GLY A 151 -1.29 -11.52 17.95
CA GLY A 151 -1.88 -10.26 18.44
C GLY A 151 -1.91 -9.18 17.36
N ASP A 152 -2.63 -8.09 17.63
CA ASP A 152 -2.84 -7.01 16.64
C ASP A 152 -1.53 -6.29 16.30
N HIS A 153 -0.57 -6.29 17.23
CA HIS A 153 0.74 -5.68 17.10
C HIS A 153 1.90 -6.67 17.27
N CYS A 154 1.62 -7.97 17.19
CA CYS A 154 2.59 -9.06 17.41
C CYS A 154 3.28 -9.00 18.78
N GLU A 155 2.55 -8.51 19.78
CA GLU A 155 3.00 -8.33 21.16
C GLU A 155 3.09 -9.65 21.92
N HIS A 156 2.30 -10.65 21.54
CA HIS A 156 2.32 -11.96 22.15
C HIS A 156 3.23 -12.89 21.37
N SER A 157 3.94 -13.75 22.11
CA SER A 157 4.70 -14.84 21.53
C SER A 157 4.34 -16.12 22.27
N ASN A 158 4.15 -17.18 21.49
CA ASN A 158 4.24 -18.51 22.03
C ASN A 158 5.57 -19.04 21.52
N GLU A 159 6.40 -19.53 22.44
CA GLU A 159 7.45 -20.44 22.03
C GLU A 159 6.75 -21.55 21.26
N ARG A 160 7.11 -21.68 19.99
CA ARG A 160 6.75 -22.86 19.23
C ARG A 160 7.30 -23.97 20.12
N LEU A 161 6.44 -24.85 20.61
CA LEU A 161 6.85 -26.06 21.31
C LEU A 161 7.66 -26.88 20.31
N GLN A 162 8.90 -26.45 20.05
CA GLN A 162 10.05 -27.32 19.99
C GLN A 162 10.20 -27.92 21.39
N MET A 163 9.18 -28.67 21.85
CA MET A 163 9.50 -29.97 22.40
C MET A 163 10.23 -30.65 21.26
N GLN A 164 11.54 -30.42 21.26
CA GLN A 164 12.49 -30.93 20.31
C GLN A 164 12.07 -32.38 20.07
N SER A 165 11.93 -32.81 18.83
CA SER A 165 11.62 -34.22 18.52
C SER A 165 12.41 -35.20 19.40
N LYS A 166 13.63 -34.79 19.82
CA LYS A 166 14.46 -35.39 20.86
C LYS A 166 13.73 -35.72 22.20
N TYR A 167 12.93 -34.84 22.77
CA TYR A 167 12.20 -35.08 24.02
C TYR A 167 11.01 -36.03 23.84
N ILE A 168 10.31 -35.97 22.71
CA ILE A 168 9.24 -36.94 22.40
C ILE A 168 9.84 -38.33 22.23
N ILE A 169 10.99 -38.45 21.57
CA ILE A 169 11.72 -39.72 21.43
C ILE A 169 12.20 -40.22 22.80
N LEU A 170 12.75 -39.35 23.66
CA LEU A 170 13.18 -39.73 25.01
C LEU A 170 12.01 -40.22 25.88
N LEU A 171 10.86 -39.54 25.85
CA LEU A 171 9.67 -39.95 26.59
C LEU A 171 9.08 -41.27 26.04
N ALA A 172 9.08 -41.45 24.72
CA ALA A 172 8.63 -42.69 24.08
C ALA A 172 9.54 -43.89 24.41
N CYS A 173 10.86 -43.69 24.41
CA CYS A 173 11.83 -44.74 24.78
C CYS A 173 11.73 -45.12 26.26
N ALA A 174 11.59 -44.14 27.15
CA ALA A 174 11.42 -44.41 28.59
C ALA A 174 10.11 -45.15 28.88
N GLY A 175 8.99 -44.72 28.26
CA GLY A 175 7.71 -45.40 28.39
C GLY A 175 7.72 -46.83 27.82
N GLY A 176 8.36 -47.02 26.66
CA GLY A 176 8.51 -48.32 26.01
C GLY A 176 9.31 -49.31 26.85
N ALA A 177 10.42 -48.88 27.46
CA ALA A 177 11.25 -49.74 28.31
C ALA A 177 10.49 -50.20 29.57
N VAL A 178 9.73 -49.32 30.22
CA VAL A 178 8.92 -49.66 31.40
C VAL A 178 7.81 -50.65 31.03
N LEU A 179 7.14 -50.46 29.90
CA LEU A 179 6.13 -51.40 29.40
C LEU A 179 6.72 -52.77 29.08
N LEU A 180 7.91 -52.82 28.48
CA LEU A 180 8.62 -54.07 28.19
C LEU A 180 8.98 -54.84 29.48
N VAL A 181 9.51 -54.15 30.49
CA VAL A 181 9.83 -54.76 31.78
C VAL A 181 8.56 -55.27 32.48
N ALA A 182 7.47 -54.50 32.45
CA ALA A 182 6.20 -54.92 33.02
C ALA A 182 5.65 -56.17 32.32
N LEU A 183 5.70 -56.24 30.98
CA LEU A 183 5.29 -57.41 30.22
C LEU A 183 6.15 -58.64 30.55
N ILE A 184 7.47 -58.49 30.67
CA ILE A 184 8.36 -59.59 31.09
C ILE A 184 7.99 -60.07 32.49
N CYS A 185 7.77 -59.16 33.45
CA CYS A 185 7.35 -59.53 34.81
C CYS A 185 6.02 -60.28 34.81
N VAL A 186 5.02 -59.83 34.04
CA VAL A 186 3.73 -60.52 33.90
C VAL A 186 3.93 -61.91 33.29
N CYS A 187 4.68 -62.03 32.19
CA CYS A 187 4.98 -63.32 31.57
C CYS A 187 5.70 -64.28 32.53
N CYS A 188 6.71 -63.81 33.28
CA CYS A 188 7.42 -64.60 34.28
C CYS A 188 6.49 -65.09 35.40
N LEU A 189 5.57 -64.23 35.87
CA LEU A 189 4.59 -64.60 36.90
C LEU A 189 3.53 -65.58 36.36
N CYS A 190 3.09 -65.42 35.11
CA CYS A 190 2.15 -66.33 34.45
C CYS A 190 2.76 -67.70 34.16
N ILE A 191 4.04 -67.78 33.78
CA ILE A 191 4.72 -69.06 33.53
C ILE A 191 4.97 -69.82 34.83
N LYS A 192 5.34 -69.13 35.92
CA LYS A 192 5.49 -69.76 37.24
C LYS A 192 4.16 -70.23 37.85
N ARG A 193 3.04 -69.71 37.37
CA ARG A 193 1.69 -70.09 37.82
C ARG A 193 1.04 -71.21 37.01
N LYS A 194 1.72 -71.81 36.02
CA LYS A 194 1.26 -73.09 35.49
C LYS A 194 1.56 -74.16 36.55
N PRO A 195 0.57 -74.71 37.28
CA PRO A 195 0.80 -75.93 38.01
C PRO A 195 1.24 -76.97 36.98
N MET A 196 2.32 -77.69 37.27
CA MET A 196 2.58 -78.95 36.57
C MET A 196 1.36 -79.83 36.82
N GLU A 197 0.44 -79.89 35.85
CA GLU A 197 -0.48 -81.01 35.74
C GLU A 197 0.40 -82.25 35.60
N LYS A 198 0.53 -82.97 36.71
CA LYS A 198 1.03 -84.34 36.70
C LYS A 198 0.12 -85.11 35.75
N GLY A 199 0.66 -85.48 34.59
CA GLY A 199 -0.01 -86.44 33.71
C GLY A 199 -0.18 -87.76 34.45
N GLU A 200 -1.37 -87.98 34.99
CA GLU A 200 -1.88 -89.32 35.25
C GLU A 200 -2.18 -89.97 33.90
N TYR A 201 -1.26 -90.81 33.42
CA TYR A 201 -1.57 -91.80 32.40
C TYR A 201 -2.02 -93.08 33.11
N SER A 202 -3.33 -93.30 33.16
CA SER A 202 -3.97 -94.54 33.59
C SER A 202 -4.52 -95.30 32.37
N PHE A 203 -4.04 -96.55 32.24
CA PHE A 203 -4.63 -97.75 31.61
C PHE A 203 -5.54 -97.62 30.37
N GLN A 204 -5.10 -98.24 29.26
CA GLN A 204 -5.71 -99.50 28.78
C GLN A 204 -4.76 -100.28 27.88
#